data_AF-A0A0C3LE07-F1
#
_entry.id   AF-A0A0C3LE07-F1
#
_cell.length_a   1.000
_cell.length_b   1.000
_cell.length_c   1.000
_cell.angle_alpha   90.00
_cell.angle_beta   90.00
_cell.angle_gamma   90.00
#
_symmetry.space_group_name_H-M   'P 1'
#
loop_
_entity.id
_entity.type
_entity.pdbx_description
1 polymer ?
#
loop_
_entity_poly.entity_id
_entity_poly.type
_entity_poly.pdbx_seq_one_letter_code
_entity_poly.pdbx_strand_id
1 'polypeptide(L)'
;MEGWRGVLHRHILPFLGYATYPQVVLISPFCQHGNLSSFLEGHPAANRVKLLSEAASGLQFLHQHNPPIVHSDIKPDNILVNDALEAVLADFGQSRFMHNIPSPYVTEDILLGTPRYMAPELLEDETAKHTLPSDIYAFSLVTLEVLSGRSAFYSIRMNIILAVQRGLRPLPQDHPNQACQQIWPLLAQGWDESPNQRPQIGEFIQWLKHLPDTTGPSTPTSPTSTRSTTRIGHERTRSAVPISRSLPIHRTSTGVRTTRSVTPTGPADSPVSPVGPFPHLSRDRCVVHGKRYDIWQGTRNIGAVRMVAIKFLRSRSGQWAARDDNQRFDRQYRCWKDLNHPNVLPLIDYSVEDRFFVSPWCANGPVKVYIQRFPSADKLDLIIQVAQGLDYLHRGSYPMVHGHLIPNQILVDSDGVVKISGFGYSVFLQDLDAGGVWSAPEDITSIRYTAPEVLNGLDHSTPSDIYSMAFIALEILSSTVPYPFLNGGALIRAIADGVRPAREQYIDALGHCTALWALFDQCLALDPFTRPSARTVQNVIRNRATQLAAAAQIPSGYGV
;
A
#
# COMPACT_ATOMS: atom_id res chain seq x y z
N MET A 1 16.01 14.46 -15.13
CA MET A 1 16.78 15.71 -14.88
C MET A 1 16.84 16.62 -16.10
N GLU A 2 17.19 16.12 -17.30
CA GLU A 2 17.24 16.96 -18.51
C GLU A 2 15.87 17.54 -18.91
N GLY A 3 14.77 16.78 -18.76
CA GLY A 3 13.41 17.24 -19.11
C GLY A 3 12.82 18.38 -18.28
N TRP A 4 13.47 18.75 -17.16
CA TRP A 4 13.01 19.85 -16.28
C TRP A 4 13.89 21.10 -16.41
N ARG A 5 15.16 20.92 -16.77
CA ARG A 5 16.14 22.00 -16.86
C ARG A 5 15.83 22.88 -18.07
N GLY A 6 15.62 24.18 -17.84
CA GLY A 6 15.34 25.16 -18.90
C GLY A 6 13.86 25.28 -19.30
N VAL A 7 12.97 24.50 -18.67
CA VAL A 7 11.52 24.62 -18.84
C VAL A 7 11.00 25.76 -17.96
N LEU A 8 10.66 26.89 -18.57
CA LEU A 8 10.19 28.08 -17.86
C LEU A 8 8.78 28.45 -18.32
N HIS A 9 7.80 28.22 -17.44
CA HIS A 9 6.41 28.57 -17.66
C HIS A 9 5.75 28.88 -16.31
N ARG A 10 4.78 29.80 -16.29
CA ARG A 10 4.09 30.24 -15.05
C ARG A 10 3.49 29.07 -14.25
N HIS A 11 2.99 28.07 -14.97
CA HIS A 11 2.31 26.89 -14.39
C HIS A 11 3.19 25.63 -14.37
N ILE A 12 4.51 25.80 -14.36
CA ILE A 12 5.49 24.73 -14.17
C ILE A 12 6.39 25.10 -12.99
N LEU A 13 6.55 24.20 -12.04
CA LEU A 13 7.38 24.43 -10.87
C LEU A 13 8.83 24.65 -11.31
N PRO A 14 9.49 25.77 -10.92
CA PRO A 14 10.86 26.03 -11.34
C PRO A 14 11.85 25.02 -10.76
N PHE A 15 12.80 24.58 -11.60
CA PHE A 15 13.99 23.86 -11.15
C PHE A 15 15.06 24.88 -10.72
N LEU A 16 15.39 24.93 -9.42
CA LEU A 16 16.43 25.83 -8.91
C LEU A 16 17.82 25.17 -8.96
N GLY A 17 17.88 23.86 -8.83
CA GLY A 17 19.13 23.12 -8.86
C GLY A 17 19.00 21.74 -8.23
N TYR A 18 20.14 21.12 -7.94
CA TYR A 18 20.19 19.85 -7.23
C TYR A 18 21.34 19.88 -6.22
N ALA A 19 21.24 19.06 -5.19
CA ALA A 19 22.33 18.79 -4.28
C ALA A 19 22.56 17.29 -4.15
N THR A 20 23.75 16.92 -3.70
CA THR A 20 24.16 15.52 -3.54
C THR A 20 24.65 15.31 -2.12
N TYR A 21 23.80 14.86 -1.19
CA TYR A 21 24.24 14.29 0.10
C TYR A 21 23.09 13.72 0.95
N PRO A 22 23.11 12.43 1.38
CA PRO A 22 23.80 11.26 0.82
C PRO A 22 23.11 10.69 -0.45
N GLN A 23 22.02 11.32 -0.92
CA GLN A 23 21.30 11.01 -2.15
C GLN A 23 21.22 12.27 -3.03
N VAL A 24 20.90 12.10 -4.31
CA VAL A 24 20.58 13.22 -5.20
C VAL A 24 19.23 13.80 -4.77
N VAL A 25 19.21 15.08 -4.42
CA VAL A 25 17.99 15.82 -4.09
C VAL A 25 17.79 16.94 -5.10
N LEU A 26 16.55 17.13 -5.55
CA LEU A 26 16.18 18.21 -6.44
C LEU A 26 15.68 19.40 -5.62
N ILE A 27 16.06 20.61 -6.02
CA ILE A 27 15.75 21.86 -5.33
C ILE A 27 14.80 22.67 -6.20
N SER A 28 13.66 23.05 -5.63
CA SER A 28 12.62 23.89 -6.24
C SER A 28 12.05 24.86 -5.19
N PRO A 29 11.30 25.90 -5.60
CA PRO A 29 10.58 26.74 -4.66
C PRO A 29 9.61 25.92 -3.81
N PHE A 30 9.52 26.23 -2.53
CA PHE A 30 8.55 25.60 -1.64
C PHE A 30 7.16 26.18 -1.90
N CYS A 31 6.17 25.32 -2.15
CA CYS A 31 4.77 25.73 -2.28
C CYS A 31 4.04 25.50 -0.95
N GLN A 32 3.75 26.58 -0.20
CA GLN A 32 3.25 26.47 1.18
C GLN A 32 1.87 25.79 1.30
N HIS A 33 1.09 25.82 0.21
CA HIS A 33 -0.25 25.22 0.17
C HIS A 33 -0.24 23.74 -0.24
N GLY A 34 0.94 23.18 -0.50
CA GLY A 34 1.11 21.76 -0.82
C GLY A 34 0.51 21.37 -2.16
N ASN A 35 0.07 20.11 -2.27
CA ASN A 35 -0.52 19.56 -3.49
C ASN A 35 -2.01 19.87 -3.62
N LEU A 36 -2.53 19.74 -4.83
CA LEU A 36 -3.89 20.10 -5.22
C LEU A 36 -4.95 19.34 -4.40
N SER A 37 -4.70 18.06 -4.14
CA SER A 37 -5.60 17.22 -3.32
C SER A 37 -5.75 17.79 -1.90
N SER A 38 -4.63 18.00 -1.22
CA SER A 38 -4.58 18.54 0.15
C SER A 38 -5.12 19.98 0.21
N PHE A 39 -4.85 20.78 -0.82
CA PHE A 39 -5.32 22.15 -0.89
C PHE A 39 -6.84 22.24 -0.99
N LEU A 40 -7.47 21.47 -1.88
CA LEU A 40 -8.91 21.46 -2.11
C LEU A 40 -9.71 20.90 -0.93
N GLU A 41 -9.10 20.05 -0.10
CA GLU A 41 -9.69 19.61 1.17
C GLU A 41 -9.77 20.74 2.20
N GLY A 42 -8.68 21.51 2.34
CA GLY A 42 -8.64 22.66 3.24
C GLY A 42 -9.41 23.87 2.72
N HIS A 43 -9.62 23.94 1.41
CA HIS A 43 -10.28 25.04 0.71
C HIS A 43 -11.37 24.50 -0.22
N PRO A 44 -12.47 23.94 0.33
CA PRO A 44 -13.50 23.29 -0.48
C PRO A 44 -14.15 24.26 -1.49
N ALA A 45 -14.21 25.55 -1.16
CA ALA A 45 -14.74 26.61 -2.02
C ALA A 45 -13.74 27.15 -3.06
N ALA A 46 -12.51 26.63 -3.12
CA ALA A 46 -11.53 27.05 -4.12
C ALA A 46 -12.05 26.77 -5.55
N ASN A 47 -11.68 27.64 -6.48
CA ASN A 47 -12.09 27.51 -7.87
C ASN A 47 -11.32 26.34 -8.54
N ARG A 48 -11.99 25.19 -8.62
CA ARG A 48 -11.45 23.93 -9.21
C ARG A 48 -11.16 24.08 -10.70
N VAL A 49 -12.02 24.79 -11.43
CA VAL A 49 -11.90 25.02 -12.88
C VAL A 49 -10.68 25.89 -13.19
N LYS A 50 -10.43 26.94 -12.40
CA LYS A 50 -9.21 27.76 -12.49
C LYS A 50 -7.95 26.91 -12.32
N LEU A 51 -7.87 26.14 -11.22
CA LEU A 51 -6.70 25.32 -10.91
C LEU A 51 -6.43 24.26 -12.00
N LEU A 52 -7.49 23.64 -12.54
CA LEU A 52 -7.38 22.72 -13.67
C LEU A 52 -6.92 23.42 -14.96
N SER A 53 -7.43 24.63 -15.22
CA SER A 53 -7.04 25.42 -16.40
C SER A 53 -5.56 25.81 -16.36
N GLU A 54 -5.07 26.18 -15.17
CA GLU A 54 -3.67 26.51 -14.92
C GLU A 54 -2.77 25.29 -15.11
N ALA A 55 -3.14 24.13 -14.54
CA ALA A 55 -2.42 22.88 -14.76
C ALA A 55 -2.42 22.46 -16.24
N ALA A 56 -3.55 22.59 -16.94
CA ALA A 56 -3.66 22.31 -18.38
C ALA A 56 -2.76 23.23 -19.21
N SER A 57 -2.64 24.51 -18.83
CA SER A 57 -1.73 25.46 -19.48
C SER A 57 -0.26 25.05 -19.32
N GLY A 58 0.14 24.60 -18.13
CA GLY A 58 1.46 24.02 -17.91
C GLY A 58 1.71 22.78 -18.78
N LEU A 59 0.73 21.87 -18.86
CA LEU A 59 0.86 20.64 -19.66
C LEU A 59 0.90 20.95 -21.17
N GLN A 60 0.12 21.92 -21.63
CA GLN A 60 0.17 22.40 -23.02
C GLN A 60 1.55 22.92 -23.39
N PHE A 61 2.19 23.70 -22.51
CA PHE A 61 3.55 24.19 -22.74
C PHE A 61 4.55 23.04 -22.92
N LEU A 62 4.46 21.99 -22.09
CA LEU A 62 5.31 20.80 -22.21
C LEU A 62 5.09 20.06 -23.53
N HIS A 63 3.82 19.84 -23.90
CA HIS A 63 3.46 19.13 -25.13
C HIS A 63 3.85 19.88 -26.40
N GLN A 64 3.89 21.22 -26.35
CA GLN A 64 4.30 22.10 -27.45
C GLN A 64 5.80 22.42 -27.47
N HIS A 65 6.55 22.00 -26.46
CA HIS A 65 8.01 22.17 -26.44
C HIS A 65 8.65 21.47 -27.64
N ASN A 66 9.85 21.93 -28.05
CA ASN A 66 10.60 21.30 -29.14
C ASN A 66 12.00 20.86 -28.64
N PRO A 67 12.26 19.55 -28.47
CA PRO A 67 11.35 18.42 -28.70
C PRO A 67 10.24 18.34 -27.64
N PRO A 68 9.06 17.73 -27.94
CA PRO A 68 7.97 17.60 -26.98
C PRO A 68 8.41 16.90 -25.68
N ILE A 69 7.86 17.37 -24.57
CA ILE A 69 8.13 16.83 -23.24
C ILE A 69 6.89 16.08 -22.77
N VAL A 70 7.07 14.81 -22.39
CA VAL A 70 6.05 14.00 -21.72
C VAL A 70 6.27 14.11 -20.21
N HIS A 71 5.22 14.43 -19.45
CA HIS A 71 5.32 14.57 -18.00
C HIS A 71 5.46 13.20 -17.32
N SER A 72 4.66 12.21 -17.74
CA SER A 72 4.71 10.78 -17.33
C SER A 72 4.14 10.43 -15.95
N ASP A 73 3.73 11.39 -15.12
CA ASP A 73 3.17 11.11 -13.78
C ASP A 73 2.18 12.22 -13.35
N ILE A 74 1.28 12.57 -14.27
CA ILE A 74 0.21 13.53 -13.98
C ILE A 74 -0.75 12.93 -12.95
N LYS A 75 -0.84 13.58 -11.78
CA LYS A 75 -1.74 13.21 -10.68
C LYS A 75 -1.93 14.41 -9.75
N PRO A 76 -2.96 14.41 -8.87
CA PRO A 76 -3.21 15.55 -7.99
C PRO A 76 -2.04 15.86 -7.05
N ASP A 77 -1.28 14.86 -6.60
CA ASP A 77 -0.10 15.02 -5.75
C ASP A 77 1.05 15.79 -6.44
N ASN A 78 1.12 15.73 -7.77
CA ASN A 78 2.16 16.39 -8.58
C ASN A 78 1.67 17.73 -9.16
N ILE A 79 0.49 18.19 -8.78
CA ILE A 79 0.02 19.56 -9.05
C ILE A 79 0.10 20.32 -7.74
N LEU A 80 1.02 21.26 -7.61
CA LEU A 80 1.17 22.06 -6.40
C LEU A 80 0.38 23.36 -6.51
N VAL A 81 -0.01 23.93 -5.36
CA VAL A 81 -0.59 25.26 -5.28
C VAL A 81 0.44 26.19 -4.66
N ASN A 82 0.91 27.16 -5.46
CA ASN A 82 1.93 28.11 -5.01
C ASN A 82 1.35 29.20 -4.11
N ASP A 83 2.20 30.07 -3.57
CA ASP A 83 1.82 31.14 -2.64
C ASP A 83 0.90 32.19 -3.27
N ALA A 84 0.82 32.26 -4.60
CA ALA A 84 -0.11 33.10 -5.36
C ALA A 84 -1.47 32.40 -5.61
N LEU A 85 -1.70 31.22 -5.02
CA LEU A 85 -2.90 30.40 -5.22
C LEU A 85 -3.11 29.98 -6.68
N GLU A 86 -2.00 29.68 -7.37
CA GLU A 86 -1.97 29.18 -8.74
C GLU A 86 -1.48 27.74 -8.76
N ALA A 87 -2.10 26.92 -9.62
CA ALA A 87 -1.64 25.56 -9.85
C ALA A 87 -0.36 25.55 -10.70
N VAL A 88 0.60 24.73 -10.29
CA VAL A 88 1.87 24.48 -11.00
C VAL A 88 2.14 22.99 -11.09
N LEU A 89 2.55 22.50 -12.26
CA LEU A 89 2.99 21.11 -12.43
C LEU A 89 4.36 20.90 -11.79
N ALA A 90 4.50 19.82 -11.04
CA ALA A 90 5.69 19.45 -10.30
C ALA A 90 6.06 17.97 -10.52
N ASP A 91 7.19 17.57 -9.92
CA ASP A 91 7.74 16.21 -9.96
C ASP A 91 8.04 15.70 -11.39
N PHE A 92 9.06 16.29 -11.98
CA PHE A 92 9.64 15.86 -13.26
C PHE A 92 10.64 14.71 -13.13
N GLY A 93 10.61 13.98 -12.00
CA GLY A 93 11.52 12.86 -11.73
C GLY A 93 11.48 11.76 -12.80
N GLN A 94 10.32 11.62 -13.47
CA GLN A 94 10.05 10.64 -14.52
C GLN A 94 9.85 11.24 -15.92
N SER A 95 9.96 12.57 -16.07
CA SER A 95 9.69 13.25 -17.36
C SER A 95 10.81 13.02 -18.37
N ARG A 96 10.43 12.93 -19.66
CA ARG A 96 11.34 12.55 -20.74
C ARG A 96 11.09 13.37 -22.01
N PHE A 97 12.15 13.68 -22.73
CA PHE A 97 12.07 14.16 -24.11
C PHE A 97 11.79 12.98 -25.06
N MET A 98 11.01 13.20 -26.11
CA MET A 98 10.66 12.14 -27.07
C MET A 98 11.85 11.62 -27.93
N HIS A 99 13.02 12.26 -27.89
CA HIS A 99 14.21 11.84 -28.64
C HIS A 99 15.37 11.46 -27.69
N ASN A 100 15.47 10.17 -27.37
CA ASN A 100 16.62 9.44 -26.75
C ASN A 100 17.16 9.86 -25.36
N ILE A 101 17.06 8.93 -24.38
CA ILE A 101 18.17 8.16 -23.75
C ILE A 101 17.50 7.04 -22.89
N PRO A 102 17.86 5.76 -23.02
CA PRO A 102 17.52 4.74 -22.02
C PRO A 102 18.25 5.09 -20.72
N SER A 103 17.52 5.31 -19.62
CA SER A 103 18.15 5.50 -18.31
C SER A 103 18.57 4.11 -17.77
N PRO A 104 19.87 3.84 -17.56
CA PRO A 104 20.35 2.56 -17.02
C PRO A 104 20.09 2.38 -15.51
N TYR A 105 19.38 3.32 -14.87
CA TYR A 105 19.15 3.37 -13.43
C TYR A 105 17.72 3.01 -13.00
N VAL A 106 16.86 2.58 -13.92
CA VAL A 106 15.54 2.05 -13.57
C VAL A 106 15.67 0.55 -13.39
N THR A 107 15.61 0.07 -12.14
CA THR A 107 15.49 -1.36 -11.85
C THR A 107 14.18 -1.88 -12.46
N GLU A 108 14.26 -3.00 -13.17
CA GLU A 108 13.19 -3.64 -13.96
C GLU A 108 11.90 -3.97 -13.17
N ASP A 109 11.92 -3.87 -11.83
CA ASP A 109 10.81 -4.23 -10.94
C ASP A 109 9.87 -3.08 -10.53
N ILE A 110 10.09 -1.83 -11.00
CA ILE A 110 9.29 -0.67 -10.59
C ILE A 110 8.38 -0.21 -11.75
N LEU A 111 7.07 -0.41 -11.59
CA LEU A 111 6.06 0.24 -12.43
C LEU A 111 6.31 1.76 -12.38
N LEU A 112 6.72 2.37 -13.50
CA LEU A 112 6.98 3.81 -13.56
C LEU A 112 5.64 4.57 -13.59
N GLY A 113 5.40 5.41 -12.58
CA GLY A 113 4.17 6.20 -12.45
C GLY A 113 3.22 5.67 -11.38
N THR A 114 2.07 6.33 -11.22
CA THR A 114 1.06 5.97 -10.23
C THR A 114 -0.05 5.13 -10.89
N PRO A 115 -0.21 3.83 -10.57
CA PRO A 115 -1.04 2.90 -11.35
C PRO A 115 -2.47 3.37 -11.65
N ARG A 116 -3.08 4.13 -10.72
CA ARG A 116 -4.43 4.68 -10.86
C ARG A 116 -4.59 5.66 -12.02
N TYR A 117 -3.51 6.33 -12.43
CA TYR A 117 -3.50 7.33 -13.49
C TYR A 117 -2.78 6.84 -14.75
N MET A 118 -2.28 5.60 -14.76
CA MET A 118 -1.57 5.04 -15.91
C MET A 118 -2.56 4.60 -16.99
N ALA A 119 -2.22 4.95 -18.23
CA ALA A 119 -2.99 4.57 -19.41
C ALA A 119 -2.89 3.05 -19.67
N PRO A 120 -3.91 2.42 -20.28
CA PRO A 120 -3.97 0.97 -20.50
C PRO A 120 -2.73 0.42 -21.19
N GLU A 121 -2.24 1.09 -22.24
CA GLU A 121 -1.08 0.64 -23.02
C GLU A 121 0.20 0.51 -22.17
N LEU A 122 0.32 1.28 -21.09
CA LEU A 122 1.46 1.22 -20.15
C LEU A 122 1.32 0.10 -19.12
N LEU A 123 0.10 -0.41 -18.92
CA LEU A 123 -0.21 -1.52 -18.01
C LEU A 123 -0.21 -2.87 -18.74
N GLU A 124 -0.36 -2.87 -20.06
CA GLU A 124 -0.36 -4.07 -20.88
C GLU A 124 1.03 -4.52 -21.32
N ASP A 125 1.90 -3.57 -21.68
CA ASP A 125 3.24 -3.81 -22.18
C ASP A 125 4.26 -3.06 -21.30
N GLU A 126 5.10 -3.80 -20.60
CA GLU A 126 6.14 -3.25 -19.72
C GLU A 126 7.23 -2.48 -20.49
N THR A 127 7.34 -2.70 -21.80
CA THR A 127 8.26 -1.98 -22.68
C THR A 127 7.66 -0.68 -23.24
N ALA A 128 6.35 -0.47 -23.07
CA ALA A 128 5.67 0.74 -23.51
C ALA A 128 6.23 1.97 -22.79
N LYS A 129 6.36 3.05 -23.55
CA LYS A 129 6.86 4.33 -23.05
C LYS A 129 5.70 5.30 -22.89
N HIS A 130 5.77 6.15 -21.87
CA HIS A 130 4.85 7.28 -21.74
C HIS A 130 4.88 8.15 -23.01
N THR A 131 3.71 8.65 -23.38
CA THR A 131 3.48 9.48 -24.57
C THR A 131 2.62 10.69 -24.21
N LEU A 132 2.51 11.67 -25.11
CA LEU A 132 1.60 12.80 -24.89
C LEU A 132 0.16 12.32 -24.65
N PRO A 133 -0.39 11.34 -25.42
CA PRO A 133 -1.69 10.74 -25.12
C PRO A 133 -1.80 10.04 -23.77
N SER A 134 -0.71 9.50 -23.20
CA SER A 134 -0.77 8.91 -21.85
C SER A 134 -0.89 9.99 -20.77
N ASP A 135 -0.30 11.18 -20.97
CA ASP A 135 -0.54 12.34 -20.09
C ASP A 135 -2.00 12.80 -20.20
N ILE A 136 -2.61 12.74 -21.38
CA ILE A 136 -4.03 13.10 -21.58
C ILE A 136 -4.94 12.12 -20.83
N TYR A 137 -4.66 10.82 -20.86
CA TYR A 137 -5.38 9.83 -20.07
C TYR A 137 -5.35 10.20 -18.58
N ALA A 138 -4.15 10.44 -18.04
CA ALA A 138 -3.97 10.82 -16.65
C ALA A 138 -4.67 12.14 -16.31
N PHE A 139 -4.55 13.16 -17.16
CA PHE A 139 -5.19 14.47 -16.96
C PHE A 139 -6.73 14.40 -16.98
N SER A 140 -7.30 13.48 -17.77
CA SER A 140 -8.74 13.23 -17.81
C SER A 140 -9.24 12.71 -16.45
N LEU A 141 -8.53 11.74 -15.87
CA LEU A 141 -8.84 11.20 -14.55
C LEU A 141 -8.65 12.26 -13.45
N VAL A 142 -7.60 13.06 -13.50
CA VAL A 142 -7.37 14.20 -12.59
C VAL A 142 -8.51 15.21 -12.68
N THR A 143 -8.94 15.57 -13.89
CA THR A 143 -10.04 16.51 -14.12
C THR A 143 -11.33 16.00 -13.50
N LEU A 144 -11.67 14.71 -13.71
CA LEU A 144 -12.84 14.08 -13.11
C LEU A 144 -12.76 14.11 -11.57
N GLU A 145 -11.61 13.72 -11.01
CA GLU A 145 -11.41 13.64 -9.57
C GLU A 145 -11.48 15.00 -8.90
N VAL A 146 -10.84 16.01 -9.49
CA VAL A 146 -10.84 17.39 -8.99
C VAL A 146 -12.22 18.01 -9.07
N LEU A 147 -12.95 17.86 -10.18
CA LEU A 147 -14.30 18.44 -10.29
C LEU A 147 -15.32 17.75 -9.37
N SER A 148 -15.24 16.42 -9.23
CA SER A 148 -16.20 15.65 -8.43
C SER A 148 -15.86 15.60 -6.93
N GLY A 149 -14.60 15.81 -6.55
CA GLY A 149 -14.10 15.56 -5.20
C GLY A 149 -14.10 14.08 -4.80
N ARG A 150 -14.16 13.16 -5.78
CA ARG A 150 -14.17 11.70 -5.59
C ARG A 150 -13.15 11.06 -6.52
N SER A 151 -12.48 10.00 -6.05
CA SER A 151 -11.60 9.17 -6.91
C SER A 151 -12.33 8.77 -8.19
N ALA A 152 -11.68 8.92 -9.36
CA ALA A 152 -12.27 8.60 -10.67
C ALA A 152 -12.85 7.17 -10.77
N PHE A 153 -12.25 6.22 -10.05
CA PHE A 153 -12.73 4.84 -9.98
C PHE A 153 -13.41 4.56 -8.63
N TYR A 154 -14.36 5.41 -8.23
CA TYR A 154 -14.94 5.45 -6.89
C TYR A 154 -15.58 4.12 -6.45
N SER A 155 -16.38 3.49 -7.32
CA SER A 155 -17.08 2.24 -7.01
C SER A 155 -16.27 0.97 -7.32
N ILE A 156 -15.11 1.09 -7.97
CA ILE A 156 -14.30 -0.07 -8.36
C ILE A 156 -13.54 -0.61 -7.14
N ARG A 157 -13.92 -1.83 -6.72
CA ARG A 157 -13.24 -2.58 -5.65
C ARG A 157 -12.10 -3.46 -6.16
N MET A 158 -12.15 -3.84 -7.44
CA MET A 158 -11.11 -4.61 -8.12
C MET A 158 -9.77 -3.87 -8.08
N ASN A 159 -8.66 -4.61 -8.09
CA ASN A 159 -7.34 -4.00 -8.28
C ASN A 159 -7.36 -3.08 -9.51
N ILE A 160 -6.87 -1.85 -9.37
CA ILE A 160 -7.07 -0.83 -10.40
C ILE A 160 -6.38 -1.17 -11.72
N ILE A 161 -5.21 -1.81 -11.68
CA ILE A 161 -4.49 -2.23 -12.89
C ILE A 161 -5.33 -3.26 -13.64
N LEU A 162 -5.84 -4.27 -12.92
CA LEU A 162 -6.72 -5.28 -13.49
C LEU A 162 -8.01 -4.68 -14.06
N ALA A 163 -8.62 -3.74 -13.34
CA ALA A 163 -9.84 -3.07 -13.78
C ALA A 163 -9.63 -2.34 -15.10
N VAL A 164 -8.55 -1.55 -15.22
CA VAL A 164 -8.21 -0.82 -16.45
C VAL A 164 -7.92 -1.78 -17.61
N GLN A 165 -7.14 -2.84 -17.37
CA GLN A 165 -6.83 -3.88 -18.36
C GLN A 165 -8.07 -4.68 -18.81
N ARG A 166 -9.11 -4.77 -17.97
CA ARG A 166 -10.40 -5.36 -18.34
C ARG A 166 -11.37 -4.34 -18.99
N GLY A 167 -10.87 -3.17 -19.37
CA GLY A 167 -11.65 -2.13 -20.03
C GLY A 167 -12.57 -1.35 -19.11
N LEU A 168 -12.47 -1.49 -17.79
CA LEU A 168 -13.28 -0.69 -16.86
C LEU A 168 -12.79 0.76 -16.89
N ARG A 169 -13.76 1.68 -16.84
CA ARG A 169 -13.57 3.13 -16.87
C ARG A 169 -14.46 3.80 -15.81
N PRO A 170 -14.22 5.07 -15.45
CA PRO A 170 -15.09 5.81 -14.55
C PRO A 170 -16.56 5.77 -14.97
N LEU A 171 -17.47 5.68 -14.00
CA LEU A 171 -18.92 5.64 -14.25
C LEU A 171 -19.55 7.00 -13.96
N PRO A 172 -20.41 7.55 -14.86
CA PRO A 172 -21.02 8.87 -14.65
C PRO A 172 -21.78 8.99 -13.32
N GLN A 173 -22.46 7.91 -12.92
CA GLN A 173 -23.25 7.84 -11.69
C GLN A 173 -22.43 8.01 -10.40
N ASP A 174 -21.13 7.72 -10.44
CA ASP A 174 -20.24 7.91 -9.29
C ASP A 174 -19.87 9.39 -9.10
N HIS A 175 -20.05 10.21 -10.15
CA HIS A 175 -19.63 11.61 -10.22
C HIS A 175 -20.81 12.51 -10.65
N PRO A 176 -21.86 12.66 -9.83
CA PRO A 176 -23.09 13.38 -10.20
C PRO A 176 -22.93 14.91 -10.29
N ASN A 177 -21.70 15.43 -10.20
CA ASN A 177 -21.42 16.86 -10.29
C ASN A 177 -21.77 17.39 -11.69
N GLN A 178 -22.46 18.55 -11.75
CA GLN A 178 -22.92 19.14 -13.00
C GLN A 178 -21.79 19.46 -13.98
N ALA A 179 -20.65 19.97 -13.49
CA ALA A 179 -19.49 20.24 -14.34
C ALA A 179 -18.89 18.94 -14.89
N CYS A 180 -18.85 17.87 -14.09
CA CYS A 180 -18.44 16.54 -14.57
C CYS A 180 -19.36 16.03 -15.68
N GLN A 181 -20.68 16.21 -15.55
CA GLN A 181 -21.64 15.81 -16.59
C GLN A 181 -21.45 16.60 -17.89
N GLN A 182 -21.15 17.90 -17.79
CA GLN A 182 -20.92 18.76 -18.96
C GLN A 182 -19.66 18.34 -19.73
N ILE A 183 -18.52 18.16 -19.04
CA ILE A 183 -17.25 17.80 -19.68
C ILE A 183 -17.10 16.30 -19.97
N TRP A 184 -18.05 15.46 -19.53
CA TRP A 184 -17.98 14.00 -19.64
C TRP A 184 -17.60 13.47 -21.04
N PRO A 185 -18.14 14.00 -22.17
CA PRO A 185 -17.75 13.51 -23.49
C PRO A 185 -16.25 13.66 -23.78
N LEU A 186 -15.65 14.79 -23.39
CA LEU A 186 -14.21 15.02 -23.54
C LEU A 186 -13.41 14.11 -22.62
N LEU A 187 -13.85 13.93 -21.37
CA LEU A 187 -13.19 13.02 -20.45
C LEU A 187 -13.22 11.57 -20.96
N ALA A 188 -14.38 11.15 -21.50
CA ALA A 188 -14.59 9.84 -22.10
C ALA A 188 -13.63 9.57 -23.25
N GLN A 189 -13.46 10.55 -24.13
CA GLN A 189 -12.46 10.50 -25.21
C GLN A 189 -11.03 10.55 -24.66
N GLY A 190 -10.80 11.30 -23.58
CA GLY A 190 -9.52 11.45 -22.92
C GLY A 190 -8.95 10.15 -22.33
N TRP A 191 -9.81 9.24 -21.86
CA TRP A 191 -9.42 7.91 -21.39
C TRP A 191 -9.82 6.77 -22.34
N ASP A 192 -9.91 7.07 -23.64
CA ASP A 192 -10.11 6.07 -24.69
C ASP A 192 -8.98 5.03 -24.66
N GLU A 193 -9.34 3.78 -24.98
CA GLU A 193 -8.41 2.65 -25.09
C GLU A 193 -7.29 2.97 -26.10
N SER A 194 -7.66 3.53 -27.26
CA SER A 194 -6.73 3.85 -28.33
C SER A 194 -6.06 5.20 -28.07
N PRO A 195 -4.72 5.27 -27.88
CA PRO A 195 -4.04 6.51 -27.53
C PRO A 195 -4.21 7.62 -28.58
N ASN A 196 -4.35 7.27 -29.85
CA ASN A 196 -4.55 8.21 -30.96
C ASN A 196 -5.96 8.81 -31.04
N GLN A 197 -6.94 8.28 -30.31
CA GLN A 197 -8.29 8.86 -30.23
C GLN A 197 -8.40 9.94 -29.15
N ARG A 198 -7.43 9.99 -28.23
CA ARG A 198 -7.41 10.95 -27.13
C ARG A 198 -7.18 12.38 -27.67
N PRO A 199 -7.91 13.38 -27.14
CA PRO A 199 -7.85 14.75 -27.62
C PRO A 199 -6.51 15.41 -27.24
N GLN A 200 -6.23 16.57 -27.81
CA GLN A 200 -5.11 17.38 -27.35
C GLN A 200 -5.47 18.15 -26.08
N ILE A 201 -4.47 18.47 -25.24
CA ILE A 201 -4.68 19.25 -24.01
C ILE A 201 -5.28 20.64 -24.28
N GLY A 202 -5.09 21.18 -25.49
CA GLY A 202 -5.73 22.43 -25.91
C GLY A 202 -7.27 22.37 -25.91
N GLU A 203 -7.86 21.20 -26.16
CA GLU A 203 -9.31 21.00 -26.12
C GLU A 203 -9.83 21.07 -24.68
N PHE A 204 -9.10 20.50 -23.71
CA PHE A 204 -9.42 20.67 -22.28
C PHE A 204 -9.43 22.13 -21.87
N ILE A 205 -8.45 22.93 -22.30
CA ILE A 205 -8.41 24.36 -22.01
C ILE A 205 -9.63 25.09 -22.57
N GLN A 206 -10.11 24.71 -23.76
CA GLN A 206 -11.32 25.29 -24.34
C GLN A 206 -12.58 24.92 -23.55
N TRP A 207 -12.73 23.64 -23.21
CA TRP A 207 -13.88 23.15 -22.43
C TRP A 207 -13.93 23.76 -21.02
N LEU A 208 -12.79 23.81 -20.31
CA LEU A 208 -12.72 24.34 -18.95
C LEU A 208 -13.16 25.81 -18.86
N LYS A 209 -12.93 26.63 -19.90
CA LYS A 209 -13.39 28.05 -19.94
C LYS A 209 -14.90 28.21 -19.87
N HIS A 210 -15.66 27.18 -20.25
CA HIS A 210 -17.11 27.23 -20.36
C HIS A 210 -17.82 26.48 -19.23
N LEU A 211 -17.08 25.81 -18.34
CA LEU A 211 -17.65 25.17 -17.16
C LEU A 211 -18.00 26.22 -16.10
N PRO A 212 -19.07 26.00 -15.32
CA PRO A 212 -19.37 26.86 -14.18
C PRO A 212 -18.27 26.77 -13.13
N ASP A 213 -17.99 27.89 -12.46
CA ASP A 213 -17.12 27.90 -11.29
C ASP A 213 -17.70 26.98 -10.21
N THR A 214 -17.13 25.78 -10.07
CA THR A 214 -17.58 24.80 -9.09
C THR A 214 -16.92 25.09 -7.74
N THR A 215 -17.57 25.90 -6.91
CA THR A 215 -17.20 26.06 -5.50
C THR A 215 -17.76 24.89 -4.69
N GLY A 216 -16.93 23.87 -4.45
CA GLY A 216 -17.22 22.75 -3.54
C GLY A 216 -18.03 21.59 -4.11
N PRO A 217 -17.92 20.38 -3.51
CA PRO A 217 -18.79 19.27 -3.83
C PRO A 217 -20.21 19.59 -3.37
N SER A 218 -21.19 19.45 -4.27
CA SER A 218 -22.60 19.43 -3.90
C SER A 218 -22.78 18.44 -2.76
N THR A 219 -23.37 18.87 -1.64
CA THR A 219 -23.69 18.00 -0.50
C THR A 219 -24.31 16.69 -1.00
N PRO A 220 -23.87 15.51 -0.52
CA PRO A 220 -24.52 14.26 -0.90
C PRO A 220 -25.95 14.30 -0.37
N THR A 221 -26.92 14.42 -1.26
CA THR A 221 -28.28 13.98 -0.96
C THR A 221 -28.20 12.49 -0.68
N SER A 222 -28.53 12.10 0.55
CA SER A 222 -28.62 10.68 0.93
C SER A 222 -29.51 9.97 -0.09
N PRO A 223 -29.07 8.87 -0.72
CA PRO A 223 -29.97 8.07 -1.53
C PRO A 223 -30.98 7.44 -0.58
N THR A 224 -32.23 7.85 -0.68
CA THR A 224 -33.37 7.13 -0.09
C THR A 224 -33.40 5.75 -0.73
N SER A 225 -32.74 4.78 -0.11
CA SER A 225 -32.82 3.39 -0.51
C SER A 225 -34.19 2.87 -0.12
N THR A 226 -35.16 2.93 -1.03
CA THR A 226 -36.29 2.00 -1.01
C THR A 226 -35.76 0.61 -1.36
N ARG A 227 -35.21 -0.08 -0.35
CA ARG A 227 -34.97 -1.52 -0.42
C ARG A 227 -36.33 -2.22 -0.38
N SER A 228 -36.78 -2.68 -1.53
CA SER A 228 -37.85 -3.68 -1.62
C SER A 228 -37.33 -4.99 -1.02
N THR A 229 -37.71 -5.27 0.23
CA THR A 229 -37.39 -6.54 0.88
C THR A 229 -38.47 -7.57 0.58
N THR A 230 -38.17 -8.52 -0.30
CA THR A 230 -38.90 -9.79 -0.33
C THR A 230 -38.45 -10.61 0.88
N ARG A 231 -39.27 -10.62 1.94
CA ARG A 231 -39.08 -11.47 3.12
C ARG A 231 -39.45 -12.91 2.77
N ILE A 232 -38.49 -13.83 2.88
CA ILE A 232 -38.77 -15.23 3.22
C ILE A 232 -38.41 -15.38 4.69
N GLY A 233 -39.42 -15.72 5.49
CA GLY A 233 -39.35 -15.71 6.95
C GLY A 233 -38.66 -16.93 7.54
N HIS A 234 -37.95 -16.70 8.64
CA HIS A 234 -37.89 -17.63 9.75
C HIS A 234 -37.85 -16.82 11.05
N GLU A 235 -38.95 -16.88 11.80
CA GLU A 235 -39.07 -16.37 13.16
C GLU A 235 -38.17 -17.18 14.11
N ARG A 236 -37.46 -16.47 15.00
CA ARG A 236 -37.28 -16.92 16.39
C ARG A 236 -37.08 -15.71 17.30
N THR A 237 -37.80 -15.77 18.40
CA THR A 237 -38.04 -14.76 19.41
C THR A 237 -36.86 -14.63 20.39
N ARG A 238 -36.52 -13.39 20.81
CA ARG A 238 -36.64 -12.90 22.22
C ARG A 238 -35.82 -11.62 22.49
N SER A 239 -36.55 -10.68 23.10
CA SER A 239 -36.21 -9.78 24.21
C SER A 239 -35.04 -8.79 24.07
N ALA A 240 -35.41 -7.51 23.97
CA ALA A 240 -34.56 -6.35 24.09
C ALA A 240 -34.33 -5.95 25.56
N VAL A 241 -33.11 -5.55 25.90
CA VAL A 241 -32.75 -4.78 27.10
C VAL A 241 -31.88 -3.61 26.64
N PRO A 242 -32.15 -2.34 27.05
CA PRO A 242 -31.45 -1.18 26.52
C PRO A 242 -30.09 -0.94 27.18
N ILE A 243 -29.12 -0.54 26.35
CA ILE A 243 -27.77 -0.15 26.71
C ILE A 243 -27.77 1.30 27.24
N SER A 244 -27.19 1.50 28.42
CA SER A 244 -26.73 2.82 28.88
C SER A 244 -25.48 2.63 29.74
N ARG A 245 -24.35 3.17 29.28
CA ARG A 245 -23.57 4.20 29.98
C ARG A 245 -22.19 4.37 29.34
N SER A 246 -21.96 5.60 28.92
CA SER A 246 -20.67 6.23 28.66
C SER A 246 -19.79 6.25 29.92
N LEU A 247 -18.48 6.07 29.75
CA LEU A 247 -17.46 6.36 30.76
C LEU A 247 -16.22 7.01 30.11
N PRO A 248 -15.44 7.79 30.87
CA PRO A 248 -14.84 9.04 30.41
C PRO A 248 -13.35 8.95 30.06
N ILE A 249 -12.92 9.91 29.24
CA ILE A 249 -11.53 10.16 28.84
C ILE A 249 -10.81 10.90 29.98
N HIS A 250 -9.81 10.27 30.60
CA HIS A 250 -8.87 10.97 31.49
C HIS A 250 -7.74 11.61 30.66
N ARG A 251 -7.82 12.93 30.49
CA ARG A 251 -6.66 13.78 30.16
C ARG A 251 -5.95 14.13 31.47
N THR A 252 -4.64 13.91 31.53
CA THR A 252 -3.79 14.60 32.52
C THR A 252 -2.80 15.48 31.76
N SER A 253 -3.00 16.79 31.90
CA SER A 253 -2.06 17.83 31.48
C SER A 253 -1.42 18.41 32.73
N THR A 254 -0.10 18.46 32.78
CA THR A 254 0.62 19.37 33.68
C THR A 254 1.76 19.99 32.89
N GLY A 255 1.59 21.27 32.52
CA GLY A 255 2.65 22.11 32.02
C GLY A 255 3.32 22.87 33.16
N VAL A 256 4.61 23.18 33.01
CA VAL A 256 5.24 24.35 33.62
C VAL A 256 6.28 24.90 32.64
N ARG A 257 6.12 26.18 32.31
CA ARG A 257 7.05 27.06 31.59
C ARG A 257 8.01 27.67 32.61
N THR A 258 9.31 27.66 32.33
CA THR A 258 10.24 28.68 32.87
C THR A 258 11.36 28.97 31.86
N THR A 259 11.47 30.24 31.52
CA THR A 259 12.50 30.87 30.69
C THR A 259 13.79 31.08 31.47
N ARG A 260 14.97 30.79 30.88
CA ARG A 260 16.20 31.57 31.10
C ARG A 260 17.29 31.27 30.06
N SER A 261 17.87 32.33 29.53
CA SER A 261 18.97 32.41 28.58
C SER A 261 20.34 32.36 29.29
N VAL A 262 21.25 31.48 28.87
CA VAL A 262 22.71 31.60 29.07
C VAL A 262 23.43 30.81 27.95
N THR A 263 24.35 31.45 27.23
CA THR A 263 25.47 30.83 26.48
C THR A 263 26.73 30.89 27.37
N PRO A 264 27.65 29.89 27.36
CA PRO A 264 28.77 29.91 26.39
C PRO A 264 29.42 28.55 25.99
N THR A 265 30.03 28.59 24.80
CA THR A 265 31.19 27.89 24.19
C THR A 265 31.90 26.69 24.87
N GLY A 266 32.08 25.58 24.11
CA GLY A 266 33.00 24.44 24.36
C GLY A 266 32.80 23.31 23.30
N PRO A 267 33.78 22.44 22.99
CA PRO A 267 33.89 21.74 21.70
C PRO A 267 32.86 20.60 21.51
N ALA A 268 32.55 20.34 20.24
CA ALA A 268 31.49 19.45 19.78
C ALA A 268 31.77 17.97 20.11
N ASP A 269 31.21 17.51 21.23
CA ASP A 269 30.82 16.11 21.40
C ASP A 269 29.52 15.86 20.60
N SER A 270 29.53 14.75 19.85
CA SER A 270 28.43 14.26 19.02
C SER A 270 27.09 14.29 19.77
N PRO A 271 25.99 14.84 19.19
CA PRO A 271 24.73 14.91 19.88
C PRO A 271 24.09 13.53 19.97
N VAL A 272 24.11 12.93 21.18
CA VAL A 272 23.12 11.94 21.58
C VAL A 272 21.76 12.63 21.50
N SER A 273 20.90 12.16 20.60
CA SER A 273 19.59 12.77 20.34
C SER A 273 18.71 12.78 21.60
N PRO A 274 17.87 13.82 21.81
CA PRO A 274 17.13 13.97 23.05
C PRO A 274 16.13 12.84 23.24
N VAL A 275 16.13 12.32 24.48
CA VAL A 275 15.20 11.33 25.03
C VAL A 275 13.77 11.84 24.81
N GLY A 276 13.01 11.15 23.96
CA GLY A 276 11.58 11.41 23.76
C GLY A 276 10.77 11.12 25.03
N PRO A 277 9.43 11.26 25.02
CA PRO A 277 8.55 11.14 26.19
C PRO A 277 8.55 9.75 26.90
N PHE A 278 9.41 8.83 26.48
CA PHE A 278 9.61 7.51 27.05
C PHE A 278 11.04 7.42 27.57
N PRO A 279 11.31 7.79 28.84
CA PRO A 279 12.68 7.92 29.39
C PRO A 279 13.48 6.62 29.39
N HIS A 280 12.80 5.49 29.18
CA HIS A 280 13.40 4.17 29.10
C HIS A 280 13.67 3.70 27.67
N LEU A 281 13.32 4.48 26.64
CA LEU A 281 13.44 4.10 25.23
C LEU A 281 14.53 4.93 24.52
N SER A 282 15.56 4.27 24.00
CA SER A 282 16.57 4.89 23.13
C SER A 282 16.31 4.55 21.67
N ARG A 283 16.75 5.43 20.76
CA ARG A 283 16.72 5.23 19.32
C ARG A 283 18.14 5.27 18.80
N ASP A 284 18.64 4.13 18.33
CA ASP A 284 20.07 3.99 18.05
C ASP A 284 20.33 4.10 16.54
N ARG A 285 19.56 3.34 15.73
CA ARG A 285 19.80 3.24 14.28
C ARG A 285 18.51 3.04 13.48
N CYS A 286 18.35 3.77 12.37
CA CYS A 286 17.32 3.47 11.39
C CYS A 286 17.73 2.24 10.59
N VAL A 287 16.85 1.23 10.53
CA VAL A 287 17.14 -0.03 9.83
C VAL A 287 16.41 -0.08 8.50
N VAL A 288 15.16 0.37 8.47
CA VAL A 288 14.32 0.32 7.26
C VAL A 288 13.60 1.63 7.05
N HIS A 289 13.72 2.16 5.83
CA HIS A 289 12.92 3.28 5.35
C HIS A 289 11.76 2.75 4.49
N GLY A 290 10.58 2.62 5.08
CA GLY A 290 9.38 2.15 4.38
C GLY A 290 8.56 3.29 3.78
N LYS A 291 7.64 2.97 2.86
CA LYS A 291 6.73 3.94 2.23
C LYS A 291 5.90 4.73 3.27
N ARG A 292 5.49 4.08 4.36
CA ARG A 292 4.65 4.68 5.42
C ARG A 292 5.30 4.72 6.79
N TYR A 293 6.21 3.80 7.09
CA TYR A 293 6.83 3.69 8.40
C TYR A 293 8.33 3.59 8.26
N ASP A 294 9.06 4.24 9.17
CA ASP A 294 10.46 3.93 9.40
C ASP A 294 10.57 2.94 10.56
N ILE A 295 11.44 1.94 10.42
CA ILE A 295 11.76 0.98 11.48
C ILE A 295 13.13 1.31 12.05
N TRP A 296 13.14 1.55 13.35
CA TRP A 296 14.33 1.87 14.11
C TRP A 296 14.65 0.76 15.09
N GLN A 297 15.93 0.48 15.23
CA GLN A 297 16.45 -0.31 16.33
C GLN A 297 16.67 0.62 17.53
N GLY A 298 16.28 0.15 18.70
CA GLY A 298 16.43 0.88 19.95
C GLY A 298 16.59 -0.05 21.13
N THR A 299 16.75 0.55 22.32
CA THR A 299 16.74 -0.20 23.58
C THR A 299 15.62 0.28 24.49
N ARG A 300 15.03 -0.65 25.23
CA ARG A 300 14.07 -0.36 26.32
C ARG A 300 14.66 -0.81 27.64
N ASN A 301 14.78 0.09 28.61
CA ASN A 301 15.40 -0.17 29.92
C ASN A 301 14.36 -0.15 31.05
N ILE A 302 13.79 -1.31 31.35
CA ILE A 302 12.88 -1.52 32.50
C ILE A 302 13.41 -2.71 33.29
N GLY A 303 14.30 -2.45 34.25
CA GLY A 303 14.99 -3.46 35.06
C GLY A 303 16.13 -4.20 34.32
N ALA A 304 16.03 -4.35 33.00
CA ALA A 304 17.11 -4.82 32.12
C ALA A 304 16.99 -4.16 30.73
N VAL A 305 18.13 -3.97 30.06
CA VAL A 305 18.18 -3.45 28.69
C VAL A 305 17.70 -4.53 27.73
N ARG A 306 16.64 -4.24 26.97
CA ARG A 306 16.11 -5.12 25.92
C ARG A 306 16.16 -4.42 24.58
N MET A 307 16.60 -5.14 23.54
CA MET A 307 16.53 -4.66 22.18
C MET A 307 15.08 -4.63 21.70
N VAL A 308 14.68 -3.51 21.08
CA VAL A 308 13.34 -3.31 20.56
C VAL A 308 13.36 -2.75 19.14
N ALA A 309 12.30 -3.01 18.39
CA ALA A 309 11.99 -2.33 17.15
C ALA A 309 10.99 -1.21 17.44
N ILE A 310 11.28 0.00 16.94
CA ILE A 310 10.41 1.17 17.06
C ILE A 310 9.95 1.55 15.66
N LYS A 311 8.64 1.40 15.42
CA LYS A 311 8.00 1.65 14.13
C LYS A 311 7.33 3.02 14.15
N PHE A 312 7.96 4.01 13.52
CA PHE A 312 7.47 5.39 13.44
C PHE A 312 6.65 5.63 12.19
N LEU A 313 5.44 6.18 12.35
CA LEU A 313 4.62 6.61 11.24
C LEU A 313 5.24 7.85 10.60
N ARG A 314 5.50 7.79 9.30
CA ARG A 314 5.96 8.96 8.54
C ARG A 314 4.82 9.96 8.43
N SER A 315 5.06 11.21 8.80
CA SER A 315 4.06 12.25 8.62
C SER A 315 3.98 12.63 7.14
N ARG A 316 2.87 12.29 6.49
CA ARG A 316 2.55 12.79 5.15
C ARG A 316 1.94 14.19 5.25
N SER A 317 2.28 15.07 4.32
CA SER A 317 1.70 16.41 4.22
C SER A 317 0.24 16.33 3.72
N GLY A 318 -0.65 17.14 4.31
CA GLY A 318 -2.08 17.20 3.93
C GLY A 318 -3.02 16.67 5.02
N GLN A 319 -4.19 17.30 5.18
CA GLN A 319 -5.12 16.98 6.28
C GLN A 319 -5.74 15.59 6.14
N TRP A 320 -6.05 15.12 4.92
CA TRP A 320 -6.59 13.77 4.72
C TRP A 320 -5.54 12.68 4.78
N ALA A 321 -4.33 12.94 4.27
CA ALA A 321 -3.20 12.03 4.45
C ALA A 321 -2.97 11.78 5.95
N ALA A 322 -3.02 12.84 6.77
CA ALA A 322 -2.95 12.73 8.23
C ALA A 322 -4.17 12.01 8.86
N ARG A 323 -5.40 12.23 8.37
CA ARG A 323 -6.60 11.52 8.86
C ARG A 323 -6.58 10.03 8.52
N ASP A 324 -6.24 9.66 7.28
CA ASP A 324 -6.08 8.28 6.82
C ASP A 324 -4.94 7.59 7.59
N ASP A 325 -3.82 8.28 7.79
CA ASP A 325 -2.69 7.80 8.61
C ASP A 325 -3.12 7.51 10.05
N ASN A 326 -3.87 8.41 10.68
CA ASN A 326 -4.37 8.21 12.05
C ASN A 326 -5.40 7.07 12.12
N GLN A 327 -6.35 6.98 11.19
CA GLN A 327 -7.32 5.88 11.16
C GLN A 327 -6.64 4.51 10.98
N ARG A 328 -5.59 4.44 10.15
CA ARG A 328 -4.79 3.23 9.97
C ARG A 328 -3.95 2.91 11.20
N PHE A 329 -3.35 3.92 11.83
CA PHE A 329 -2.61 3.76 13.09
C PHE A 329 -3.54 3.20 14.18
N ASP A 330 -4.72 3.79 14.35
CA ASP A 330 -5.73 3.33 15.32
C ASP A 330 -6.22 1.92 15.02
N ARG A 331 -6.42 1.58 13.75
CA ARG A 331 -6.79 0.21 13.34
C ARG A 331 -5.67 -0.77 13.69
N GLN A 332 -4.42 -0.45 13.33
CA GLN A 332 -3.27 -1.27 13.64
C GLN A 332 -3.12 -1.49 15.14
N TYR A 333 -3.27 -0.43 15.94
CA TYR A 333 -3.26 -0.53 17.41
C TYR A 333 -4.34 -1.49 17.90
N ARG A 334 -5.59 -1.31 17.46
CA ARG A 334 -6.73 -2.13 17.89
C ARG A 334 -6.56 -3.62 17.56
N CYS A 335 -6.04 -3.93 16.37
CA CYS A 335 -5.80 -5.31 15.96
C CYS A 335 -4.61 -5.96 16.70
N TRP A 336 -3.63 -5.17 17.14
CA TRP A 336 -2.35 -5.70 17.62
C TRP A 336 -2.23 -5.76 19.15
N LYS A 337 -2.81 -4.81 19.88
CA LYS A 337 -2.54 -4.58 21.31
C LYS A 337 -2.80 -5.78 22.24
N ASP A 338 -3.77 -6.63 21.91
CA ASP A 338 -4.21 -7.74 22.77
C ASP A 338 -3.69 -9.10 22.27
N LEU A 339 -2.90 -9.11 21.19
CA LEU A 339 -2.37 -10.35 20.63
C LEU A 339 -1.24 -10.90 21.50
N ASN A 340 -1.38 -12.17 21.90
CA ASN A 340 -0.39 -12.87 22.70
C ASN A 340 -0.30 -14.35 22.29
N HIS A 341 0.71 -14.66 21.48
CA HIS A 341 1.00 -16.01 21.01
C HIS A 341 2.49 -16.11 20.68
N PRO A 342 3.18 -17.26 20.93
CA PRO A 342 4.61 -17.41 20.64
C PRO A 342 4.99 -17.10 19.19
N ASN A 343 4.08 -17.34 18.24
CA ASN A 343 4.31 -17.08 16.82
C ASN A 343 3.68 -15.80 16.26
N VAL A 344 3.26 -14.89 17.14
CA VAL A 344 2.76 -13.56 16.77
C VAL A 344 3.62 -12.52 17.46
N LEU A 345 4.10 -11.52 16.72
CA LEU A 345 4.92 -10.46 17.29
C LEU A 345 4.07 -9.67 18.30
N PRO A 346 4.45 -9.57 19.59
CA PRO A 346 3.67 -8.81 20.55
C PRO A 346 3.91 -7.31 20.42
N LEU A 347 2.90 -6.50 20.73
CA LEU A 347 3.05 -5.06 20.94
C LEU A 347 3.49 -4.82 22.38
N ILE A 348 4.65 -4.21 22.58
CA ILE A 348 5.21 -3.89 23.90
C ILE A 348 4.72 -2.53 24.41
N ASP A 349 4.72 -1.54 23.51
CA ASP A 349 4.47 -0.14 23.84
C ASP A 349 4.02 0.64 22.61
N TYR A 350 3.46 1.84 22.80
CA TYR A 350 3.06 2.72 21.69
C TYR A 350 2.90 4.17 22.16
N SER A 351 3.00 5.11 21.22
CA SER A 351 2.62 6.52 21.44
C SER A 351 1.67 6.95 20.35
N VAL A 352 0.49 7.44 20.74
CA VAL A 352 -0.45 8.07 19.80
C VAL A 352 0.02 9.47 19.42
N GLU A 353 0.58 10.21 20.39
CA GLU A 353 1.06 11.58 20.17
C GLU A 353 2.25 11.60 19.21
N ASP A 354 3.25 10.75 19.47
CA ASP A 354 4.46 10.63 18.65
C ASP A 354 4.32 9.63 17.50
N ARG A 355 3.16 8.97 17.38
CA ARG A 355 2.76 8.02 16.34
C ARG A 355 3.78 6.91 16.09
N PHE A 356 4.08 6.12 17.13
CA PHE A 356 4.93 4.95 16.99
C PHE A 356 4.42 3.72 17.74
N PHE A 357 4.90 2.55 17.32
CA PHE A 357 4.74 1.27 17.99
C PHE A 357 6.09 0.70 18.41
N VAL A 358 6.13 -0.05 19.50
CA VAL A 358 7.31 -0.75 20.01
C VAL A 358 7.03 -2.24 20.10
N SER A 359 7.92 -3.06 19.56
CA SER A 359 7.86 -4.52 19.62
C SER A 359 9.23 -5.11 19.96
N PRO A 360 9.35 -6.40 20.30
CA PRO A 360 10.66 -7.04 20.45
C PRO A 360 11.47 -6.92 19.15
N TRP A 361 12.80 -6.82 19.28
CA TRP A 361 13.70 -6.89 18.14
C TRP A 361 13.90 -8.33 17.68
N CYS A 362 13.45 -8.65 16.47
CA CYS A 362 13.71 -9.95 15.83
C CYS A 362 15.08 -9.94 15.15
N ALA A 363 16.11 -10.38 15.86
CA ALA A 363 17.52 -10.24 15.44
C ALA A 363 17.88 -10.97 14.14
N ASN A 364 17.14 -12.01 13.79
CA ASN A 364 17.35 -12.78 12.57
C ASN A 364 16.58 -12.22 11.35
N GLY A 365 15.80 -11.15 11.56
CA GLY A 365 15.12 -10.43 10.49
C GLY A 365 13.99 -11.22 9.82
N PRO A 366 13.58 -10.83 8.61
CA PRO A 366 12.54 -11.53 7.86
C PRO A 366 12.96 -12.94 7.42
N VAL A 367 11.99 -13.86 7.32
CA VAL A 367 12.22 -15.28 7.04
C VAL A 367 12.97 -15.51 5.73
N LYS A 368 12.72 -14.67 4.72
CA LYS A 368 13.43 -14.68 3.44
C LYS A 368 14.95 -14.49 3.62
N VAL A 369 15.35 -13.58 4.49
CA VAL A 369 16.77 -13.32 4.80
C VAL A 369 17.32 -14.44 5.68
N TYR A 370 16.51 -14.92 6.64
CA TYR A 370 16.88 -15.99 7.55
C TYR A 370 17.24 -17.29 6.82
N ILE A 371 16.40 -17.78 5.91
CA ILE A 371 16.65 -19.03 5.18
C ILE A 371 17.86 -18.96 4.25
N GLN A 372 18.20 -17.77 3.74
CA GLN A 372 19.40 -17.55 2.95
C GLN A 372 20.65 -17.58 3.83
N ARG A 373 20.57 -17.00 5.03
CA ARG A 373 21.67 -16.96 6.00
C ARG A 373 21.89 -18.31 6.71
N PHE A 374 20.83 -19.08 6.91
CA PHE A 374 20.83 -20.38 7.56
C PHE A 374 20.17 -21.45 6.68
N PRO A 375 20.84 -21.90 5.60
CA PRO A 375 20.26 -22.85 4.64
C PRO A 375 19.88 -24.21 5.26
N SER A 376 20.50 -24.58 6.39
CA SER A 376 20.24 -25.81 7.14
C SER A 376 19.10 -25.70 8.16
N ALA A 377 18.47 -24.53 8.30
CA ALA A 377 17.33 -24.36 9.21
C ALA A 377 16.19 -25.33 8.85
N ASP A 378 15.46 -25.81 9.86
CA ASP A 378 14.29 -26.66 9.64
C ASP A 378 13.15 -25.85 9.02
N LYS A 379 13.08 -25.89 7.69
CA LYS A 379 12.08 -25.17 6.89
C LYS A 379 10.66 -25.62 7.19
N LEU A 380 10.44 -26.90 7.52
CA LEU A 380 9.10 -27.40 7.83
C LEU A 380 8.65 -26.86 9.19
N ASP A 381 9.55 -26.80 10.17
CA ASP A 381 9.27 -26.20 11.47
C ASP A 381 8.92 -24.71 11.33
N LEU A 382 9.67 -23.93 10.53
CA LEU A 382 9.33 -22.53 10.24
C LEU A 382 7.91 -22.39 9.70
N ILE A 383 7.50 -23.25 8.76
CA ILE A 383 6.15 -23.22 8.18
C ILE A 383 5.08 -23.61 9.20
N ILE A 384 5.36 -24.62 10.04
CA ILE A 384 4.46 -25.02 11.13
C ILE A 384 4.24 -23.83 12.08
N GLN A 385 5.30 -23.11 12.45
CA GLN A 385 5.22 -21.94 13.31
C GLN A 385 4.41 -20.79 12.69
N VAL A 386 4.55 -20.53 11.38
CA VAL A 386 3.68 -19.60 10.65
C VAL A 386 2.21 -20.04 10.74
N ALA A 387 1.93 -21.31 10.46
CA ALA A 387 0.58 -21.84 10.50
C ALA A 387 -0.02 -21.79 11.92
N GLN A 388 0.76 -22.01 12.98
CA GLN A 388 0.33 -21.86 14.38
C GLN A 388 -0.05 -20.42 14.72
N GLY A 389 0.78 -19.44 14.32
CA GLY A 389 0.47 -18.02 14.50
C GLY A 389 -0.82 -17.64 13.79
N LEU A 390 -0.97 -18.05 12.53
CA LEU A 390 -2.15 -17.73 11.72
C LEU A 390 -3.42 -18.39 12.27
N ASP A 391 -3.31 -19.64 12.72
CA ASP A 391 -4.38 -20.39 13.37
C ASP A 391 -4.86 -19.73 14.67
N TYR A 392 -3.96 -19.09 15.43
CA TYR A 392 -4.33 -18.26 16.56
C TYR A 392 -5.12 -17.01 16.13
N LEU A 393 -4.70 -16.31 15.08
CA LEU A 393 -5.41 -15.11 14.58
C LEU A 393 -6.82 -15.45 14.05
N HIS A 394 -6.93 -16.57 13.34
CA HIS A 394 -8.18 -17.01 12.70
C HIS A 394 -9.19 -17.59 13.68
N ARG A 395 -8.85 -17.67 14.97
CA ARG A 395 -9.67 -18.33 15.99
C ARG A 395 -10.10 -17.41 17.11
N GLY A 396 -11.17 -17.85 17.77
CA GLY A 396 -11.74 -17.20 18.94
C GLY A 396 -13.10 -16.58 18.62
N SER A 397 -13.63 -15.85 19.60
CA SER A 397 -14.90 -15.13 19.47
C SER A 397 -14.85 -14.00 18.44
N TYR A 398 -13.64 -13.53 18.12
CA TYR A 398 -13.38 -12.44 17.17
C TYR A 398 -12.26 -12.82 16.20
N PRO A 399 -12.52 -13.68 15.20
CA PRO A 399 -11.50 -14.04 14.22
C PRO A 399 -10.96 -12.80 13.50
N MET A 400 -9.64 -12.76 13.35
CA MET A 400 -8.94 -11.68 12.66
C MET A 400 -8.38 -12.17 11.33
N VAL A 401 -8.61 -11.42 10.27
CA VAL A 401 -7.94 -11.62 8.98
C VAL A 401 -6.66 -10.80 8.99
N HIS A 402 -5.54 -11.44 8.66
CA HIS A 402 -4.25 -10.74 8.58
C HIS A 402 -4.26 -9.76 7.41
N GLY A 403 -4.69 -10.21 6.22
CA GLY A 403 -5.01 -9.38 5.05
C GLY A 403 -3.80 -8.87 4.26
N HIS A 404 -2.58 -9.27 4.61
CA HIS A 404 -1.36 -8.82 3.94
C HIS A 404 -0.17 -9.75 4.19
N LEU A 405 -0.40 -11.06 4.33
CA LEU A 405 0.68 -11.97 4.72
C LEU A 405 1.74 -12.07 3.60
N ILE A 406 2.96 -11.63 3.89
CA ILE A 406 4.11 -11.68 2.96
C ILE A 406 5.39 -12.12 3.70
N PRO A 407 6.42 -12.64 3.01
CA PRO A 407 7.66 -13.12 3.65
C PRO A 407 8.35 -12.05 4.51
N ASN A 408 8.29 -10.77 4.10
CA ASN A 408 8.89 -9.66 4.85
C ASN A 408 8.24 -9.42 6.22
N GLN A 409 7.03 -9.95 6.43
CA GLN A 409 6.27 -9.83 7.68
C GLN A 409 6.40 -11.05 8.58
N ILE A 410 7.01 -12.13 8.09
CA ILE A 410 7.36 -13.29 8.89
C ILE A 410 8.77 -13.04 9.43
N LEU A 411 8.89 -12.64 10.69
CA LEU A 411 10.18 -12.37 11.32
C LEU A 411 10.68 -13.59 12.08
N VAL A 412 11.99 -13.70 12.28
CA VAL A 412 12.61 -14.73 13.12
C VAL A 412 13.37 -14.04 14.24
N ASP A 413 13.09 -14.42 15.49
CA ASP A 413 13.81 -13.89 16.65
C ASP A 413 15.17 -14.56 16.85
N SER A 414 15.91 -14.17 17.90
CA SER A 414 17.26 -14.69 18.18
C SER A 414 17.29 -16.20 18.42
N ASP A 415 16.17 -16.78 18.85
CA ASP A 415 16.06 -18.18 19.25
C ASP A 415 15.56 -19.05 18.09
N GLY A 416 15.38 -18.47 16.90
CA GLY A 416 14.85 -19.16 15.73
C GLY A 416 13.33 -19.28 15.72
N VAL A 417 12.62 -18.57 16.62
CA VAL A 417 11.16 -18.61 16.70
C VAL A 417 10.57 -17.59 15.73
N VAL A 418 9.63 -18.06 14.90
CA VAL A 418 8.92 -17.23 13.93
C VAL A 418 7.92 -16.32 14.64
N LYS A 419 7.82 -15.06 14.20
CA LYS A 419 6.84 -14.06 14.64
C LYS A 419 6.12 -13.47 13.43
N ILE A 420 4.80 -13.65 13.33
CA ILE A 420 3.97 -12.92 12.37
C ILE A 420 3.86 -11.47 12.81
N SER A 421 4.15 -10.55 11.89
CA SER A 421 4.08 -9.10 12.09
C SER A 421 3.26 -8.45 10.97
N GLY A 422 3.13 -7.11 10.97
CA GLY A 422 2.54 -6.42 9.82
C GLY A 422 1.03 -6.16 9.89
N PHE A 423 0.48 -5.99 11.10
CA PHE A 423 -0.95 -5.74 11.38
C PHE A 423 -1.53 -4.40 10.88
N GLY A 424 -0.87 -3.73 9.92
CA GLY A 424 -1.35 -2.45 9.36
C GLY A 424 -2.54 -2.60 8.43
N TYR A 425 -2.81 -3.83 7.99
CA TYR A 425 -3.92 -4.18 7.09
C TYR A 425 -4.91 -5.14 7.75
N SER A 426 -4.68 -5.54 8.99
CA SER A 426 -5.53 -6.54 9.65
C SER A 426 -6.89 -5.96 10.04
N VAL A 427 -7.88 -6.84 10.12
CA VAL A 427 -9.24 -6.51 10.55
C VAL A 427 -9.83 -7.65 11.36
N PHE A 428 -10.73 -7.32 12.30
CA PHE A 428 -11.65 -8.31 12.85
C PHE A 428 -12.79 -8.57 11.87
N LEU A 429 -13.19 -9.83 11.65
CA LEU A 429 -14.24 -10.17 10.68
C LEU A 429 -15.56 -9.43 10.95
N GLN A 430 -15.90 -9.18 12.21
CA GLN A 430 -17.11 -8.45 12.60
C GLN A 430 -17.13 -6.97 12.15
N ASP A 431 -15.96 -6.39 11.90
CA ASP A 431 -15.83 -4.98 11.50
C ASP A 431 -15.88 -4.80 9.97
N LEU A 432 -15.97 -5.89 9.20
CA LEU A 432 -16.04 -5.87 7.73
C LEU A 432 -17.31 -5.15 7.22
N ASP A 433 -18.44 -5.29 7.93
CA ASP A 433 -19.72 -4.66 7.56
C ASP A 433 -19.73 -3.12 7.75
N ALA A 434 -18.72 -2.55 8.40
CA ALA A 434 -18.65 -1.12 8.71
C ALA A 434 -18.06 -0.24 7.58
N GLY A 435 -17.96 -0.77 6.35
CA GLY A 435 -17.48 0.00 5.20
C GLY A 435 -15.97 0.23 5.18
N GLY A 436 -15.20 -0.67 5.79
CA GLY A 436 -13.73 -0.63 5.73
C GLY A 436 -13.25 -0.71 4.28
N VAL A 437 -12.65 0.36 3.76
CA VAL A 437 -12.08 0.38 2.41
C VAL A 437 -10.84 -0.51 2.38
N TRP A 438 -10.97 -1.68 1.76
CA TRP A 438 -9.84 -2.46 1.29
C TRP A 438 -9.34 -1.85 -0.01
N SER A 439 -8.03 -1.78 -0.14
CA SER A 439 -7.38 -1.64 -1.44
C SER A 439 -6.32 -2.72 -1.47
N ALA A 440 -6.35 -3.54 -2.52
CA ALA A 440 -5.29 -4.51 -2.77
C ALA A 440 -3.93 -3.80 -2.70
N PRO A 441 -2.84 -4.48 -2.27
CA PRO A 441 -1.52 -3.90 -2.28
C PRO A 441 -1.19 -3.34 -3.67
N GLU A 442 -0.74 -2.10 -3.71
CA GLU A 442 -0.32 -1.46 -4.97
C GLU A 442 1.13 -1.84 -5.34
N ASP A 443 1.88 -2.45 -4.42
CA ASP A 443 3.24 -2.90 -4.67
C ASP A 443 3.29 -4.33 -5.22
N ILE A 444 4.03 -4.50 -6.32
CA ILE A 444 4.22 -5.77 -7.04
C ILE A 444 4.72 -6.89 -6.11
N THR A 445 5.55 -6.55 -5.12
CA THR A 445 6.11 -7.52 -4.18
C THR A 445 5.04 -8.22 -3.34
N SER A 446 4.00 -7.52 -2.92
CA SER A 446 2.93 -8.08 -2.11
C SER A 446 1.85 -8.78 -2.96
N ILE A 447 1.67 -8.34 -4.21
CA ILE A 447 0.70 -8.92 -5.16
C ILE A 447 0.95 -10.41 -5.41
N ARG A 448 2.21 -10.87 -5.42
CA ARG A 448 2.60 -12.28 -5.66
C ARG A 448 1.97 -13.28 -4.68
N TYR A 449 1.60 -12.81 -3.48
CA TYR A 449 1.00 -13.63 -2.42
C TYR A 449 -0.51 -13.37 -2.29
N THR A 450 -1.07 -12.44 -3.07
CA THR A 450 -2.47 -12.04 -2.96
C THR A 450 -3.37 -13.06 -3.66
N ALA A 451 -4.45 -13.45 -2.99
CA ALA A 451 -5.42 -14.40 -3.54
C ALA A 451 -6.19 -13.81 -4.74
N PRO A 452 -6.57 -14.63 -5.74
CA PRO A 452 -7.23 -14.16 -6.96
C PRO A 452 -8.52 -13.41 -6.67
N GLU A 453 -9.34 -13.88 -5.73
CA GLU A 453 -10.61 -13.26 -5.39
C GLU A 453 -10.44 -11.84 -4.80
N VAL A 454 -9.33 -11.60 -4.10
CA VAL A 454 -9.00 -10.28 -3.54
C VAL A 454 -8.60 -9.31 -4.65
N LEU A 455 -7.80 -9.75 -5.63
CA LEU A 455 -7.47 -8.93 -6.80
C LEU A 455 -8.73 -8.61 -7.64
N ASN A 456 -9.68 -9.54 -7.68
CA ASN A 456 -10.97 -9.36 -8.34
C ASN A 456 -11.97 -8.47 -7.54
N GLY A 457 -11.58 -7.99 -6.36
CA GLY A 457 -12.34 -7.00 -5.59
C GLY A 457 -13.23 -7.58 -4.48
N LEU A 458 -13.08 -8.86 -4.13
CA LEU A 458 -13.65 -9.38 -2.88
C LEU A 458 -12.79 -8.96 -1.68
N ASP A 459 -13.41 -8.84 -0.52
CA ASP A 459 -12.71 -8.51 0.71
C ASP A 459 -11.74 -9.63 1.13
N HIS A 460 -10.68 -9.25 1.83
CA HIS A 460 -9.79 -10.22 2.46
C HIS A 460 -10.55 -11.10 3.45
N SER A 461 -10.21 -12.38 3.45
CA SER A 461 -10.84 -13.42 4.25
C SER A 461 -9.80 -14.34 4.88
N THR A 462 -10.18 -15.14 5.87
CA THR A 462 -9.25 -16.14 6.44
C THR A 462 -8.76 -17.13 5.38
N PRO A 463 -9.56 -17.61 4.40
CA PRO A 463 -9.04 -18.36 3.26
C PRO A 463 -8.06 -17.60 2.36
N SER A 464 -8.16 -16.28 2.25
CA SER A 464 -7.19 -15.48 1.47
C SER A 464 -5.81 -15.48 2.14
N ASP A 465 -5.74 -15.46 3.48
CA ASP A 465 -4.48 -15.61 4.21
C ASP A 465 -3.87 -17.02 4.01
N ILE A 466 -4.70 -18.06 3.89
CA ILE A 466 -4.24 -19.44 3.61
C ILE A 466 -3.58 -19.53 2.24
N TYR A 467 -4.13 -18.83 1.24
CA TYR A 467 -3.52 -18.72 -0.08
C TYR A 467 -2.14 -18.05 0.01
N SER A 468 -2.03 -16.92 0.70
CA SER A 468 -0.75 -16.22 0.91
C SER A 468 0.26 -17.09 1.65
N MET A 469 -0.18 -17.78 2.69
CA MET A 469 0.66 -18.68 3.50
C MET A 469 1.22 -19.85 2.67
N ALA A 470 0.46 -20.37 1.69
CA ALA A 470 0.95 -21.43 0.82
C ALA A 470 2.12 -20.97 -0.06
N PHE A 471 2.04 -19.77 -0.64
CA PHE A 471 3.15 -19.21 -1.40
C PHE A 471 4.36 -18.85 -0.54
N ILE A 472 4.15 -18.36 0.68
CA ILE A 472 5.24 -18.17 1.65
C ILE A 472 5.92 -19.51 1.98
N ALA A 473 5.14 -20.58 2.18
CA ALA A 473 5.68 -21.91 2.45
C ALA A 473 6.49 -22.44 1.25
N LEU A 474 6.00 -22.25 0.03
CA LEU A 474 6.72 -22.60 -1.20
C LEU A 474 8.04 -21.83 -1.32
N GLU A 475 8.06 -20.53 -1.04
CA GLU A 475 9.30 -19.74 -1.04
C GLU A 475 10.26 -20.15 0.08
N ILE A 476 9.77 -20.45 1.29
CA ILE A 476 10.62 -20.95 2.38
C ILE A 476 11.33 -22.25 1.94
N LEU A 477 10.58 -23.17 1.33
CA LEU A 477 11.09 -24.45 0.85
C LEU A 477 12.11 -24.28 -0.27
N SER A 478 11.78 -23.49 -1.29
CA SER A 478 12.54 -23.39 -2.54
C SER A 478 13.54 -22.25 -2.63
N SER A 479 13.39 -21.22 -1.80
CA SER A 479 14.03 -19.90 -1.99
C SER A 479 13.64 -19.20 -3.31
N THR A 480 12.60 -19.70 -4.00
CA THR A 480 12.09 -19.15 -5.25
C THR A 480 10.84 -18.33 -4.96
N VAL A 481 10.85 -17.07 -5.39
CA VAL A 481 9.69 -16.18 -5.27
C VAL A 481 8.56 -16.65 -6.19
N PRO A 482 7.28 -16.53 -5.81
CA PRO A 482 6.17 -16.87 -6.70
C PRO A 482 6.17 -16.01 -7.97
N TYR A 483 5.92 -16.67 -9.11
CA TYR A 483 5.85 -16.05 -10.44
C TYR A 483 7.12 -15.29 -10.85
N PRO A 484 8.32 -15.88 -10.76
CA PRO A 484 9.58 -15.15 -10.86
C PRO A 484 9.82 -14.45 -12.22
N PHE A 485 9.08 -14.84 -13.26
CA PHE A 485 9.19 -14.30 -14.62
C PHE A 485 8.04 -13.36 -15.02
N LEU A 486 7.11 -13.09 -14.11
CA LEU A 486 6.00 -12.16 -14.35
C LEU A 486 6.11 -10.95 -13.44
N ASN A 487 5.83 -9.78 -13.99
CA ASN A 487 5.84 -8.49 -13.33
C ASN A 487 4.59 -7.67 -13.69
N GLY A 488 4.46 -6.50 -13.06
CA GLY A 488 3.51 -5.46 -13.45
C GLY A 488 2.07 -5.95 -13.67
N GLY A 489 1.46 -5.47 -14.74
CA GLY A 489 0.09 -5.83 -15.12
C GLY A 489 -0.06 -7.27 -15.61
N ALA A 490 0.98 -7.89 -16.18
CA ALA A 490 0.93 -9.29 -16.62
C ALA A 490 0.79 -10.26 -15.44
N LEU A 491 1.55 -10.02 -14.37
CA LEU A 491 1.46 -10.76 -13.11
C LEU A 491 0.05 -10.66 -12.50
N ILE A 492 -0.49 -9.44 -12.43
CA ILE A 492 -1.81 -9.19 -11.82
C ILE A 492 -2.91 -9.95 -12.57
N ARG A 493 -2.90 -9.90 -13.92
CA ARG A 493 -3.85 -10.68 -14.74
C ARG A 493 -3.69 -12.18 -14.53
N ALA A 494 -2.46 -12.69 -14.60
CA ALA A 494 -2.20 -14.12 -14.42
C ALA A 494 -2.74 -14.64 -13.08
N ILE A 495 -2.48 -13.94 -11.98
CA ILE A 495 -3.02 -14.31 -10.66
C ILE A 495 -4.54 -14.22 -10.67
N ALA A 496 -5.12 -13.10 -11.13
CA ALA A 496 -6.56 -12.88 -11.11
C ALA A 496 -7.36 -13.90 -11.94
N ASP A 497 -6.76 -14.41 -13.02
CA ASP A 497 -7.33 -15.44 -13.89
C ASP A 497 -7.02 -16.87 -13.39
N GLY A 498 -6.35 -17.00 -12.24
CA GLY A 498 -6.10 -18.27 -11.57
C GLY A 498 -4.90 -19.06 -12.10
N VAL A 499 -4.07 -18.45 -12.94
CA VAL A 499 -2.82 -19.06 -13.42
C VAL A 499 -1.88 -19.23 -12.24
N ARG A 500 -1.38 -20.46 -12.03
CA ARG A 500 -0.41 -20.78 -10.97
C ARG A 500 1.00 -20.93 -11.57
N PRO A 501 2.07 -20.66 -10.79
CA PRO A 501 3.42 -20.98 -11.23
C PRO A 501 3.56 -22.49 -11.41
N ALA A 502 4.34 -22.90 -12.41
CA ALA A 502 4.55 -24.31 -12.72
C ALA A 502 5.27 -25.03 -11.57
N ARG A 503 4.91 -26.28 -11.26
CA ARG A 503 5.48 -27.02 -10.11
C ARG A 503 6.97 -27.26 -10.26
N GLU A 504 7.43 -27.37 -11.50
CA GLU A 504 8.81 -27.56 -11.90
C GLU A 504 9.71 -26.46 -11.34
N GLN A 505 9.17 -25.26 -11.10
CA GLN A 505 9.89 -24.13 -10.50
C GLN A 505 10.26 -24.37 -9.02
N TYR A 506 9.62 -25.34 -8.36
CA TYR A 506 9.84 -25.67 -6.94
C TYR A 506 10.23 -27.14 -6.72
N ILE A 507 10.43 -27.91 -7.81
CA ILE A 507 10.59 -29.37 -7.73
C ILE A 507 11.81 -29.78 -6.92
N ASP A 508 12.90 -29.03 -6.99
CA ASP A 508 14.14 -29.33 -6.26
C ASP A 508 13.96 -29.27 -4.74
N ALA A 509 12.98 -28.49 -4.26
CA ALA A 509 12.71 -28.30 -2.85
C ALA A 509 11.72 -29.32 -2.26
N LEU A 510 10.73 -29.71 -3.07
CA LEU A 510 9.63 -30.57 -2.65
C LEU A 510 9.78 -32.01 -3.14
N GLY A 511 10.66 -32.24 -4.12
CA GLY A 511 10.72 -33.47 -4.89
C GLY A 511 9.35 -33.90 -5.40
N HIS A 512 9.14 -35.22 -5.43
CA HIS A 512 7.84 -35.82 -5.73
C HIS A 512 6.95 -35.99 -4.49
N CYS A 513 7.06 -35.12 -3.47
CA CYS A 513 6.25 -35.25 -2.25
C CYS A 513 4.78 -34.92 -2.50
N THR A 514 4.03 -35.94 -2.94
CA THR A 514 2.62 -35.84 -3.34
C THR A 514 1.71 -35.25 -2.24
N ALA A 515 1.99 -35.56 -0.97
CA ALA A 515 1.20 -35.05 0.15
C ALA A 515 1.33 -33.53 0.35
N LEU A 516 2.55 -32.98 0.27
CA LEU A 516 2.75 -31.52 0.37
C LEU A 516 2.22 -30.80 -0.86
N TRP A 517 2.39 -31.39 -2.04
CA TRP A 517 1.80 -30.86 -3.27
C TRP A 517 0.27 -30.80 -3.18
N ALA A 518 -0.38 -31.88 -2.76
CA ALA A 518 -1.83 -31.91 -2.59
C ALA A 518 -2.32 -30.88 -1.57
N LEU A 519 -1.58 -30.68 -0.46
CA LEU A 519 -1.90 -29.64 0.51
C LEU A 519 -1.82 -28.24 -0.11
N PHE A 520 -0.73 -27.93 -0.81
CA PHE A 520 -0.57 -26.61 -1.43
C PHE A 520 -1.55 -26.38 -2.58
N ASP A 521 -1.91 -27.41 -3.35
CA ASP A 521 -2.96 -27.31 -4.36
C ASP A 521 -4.31 -26.91 -3.76
N GLN A 522 -4.64 -27.48 -2.59
CA GLN A 522 -5.85 -27.15 -1.84
C GLN A 522 -5.78 -25.74 -1.25
N CYS A 523 -4.63 -25.33 -0.69
CA CYS A 523 -4.46 -23.97 -0.18
C CYS A 523 -4.54 -22.91 -1.29
N LEU A 524 -4.12 -23.25 -2.51
CA LEU A 524 -4.13 -22.37 -3.68
C LEU A 524 -5.41 -22.50 -4.52
N ALA A 525 -6.43 -23.24 -4.05
CA ALA A 525 -7.70 -23.43 -4.75
C ALA A 525 -8.37 -22.10 -5.13
N LEU A 526 -8.96 -22.04 -6.33
CA LEU A 526 -9.65 -20.83 -6.80
C LEU A 526 -10.87 -20.50 -5.95
N ASP A 527 -11.64 -21.53 -5.56
CA ASP A 527 -12.72 -21.37 -4.61
C ASP A 527 -12.15 -21.24 -3.18
N PRO A 528 -12.23 -20.05 -2.54
CA PRO A 528 -11.70 -19.84 -1.19
C PRO A 528 -12.36 -20.76 -0.15
N PHE A 529 -13.61 -21.20 -0.35
CA PHE A 529 -14.31 -22.04 0.62
C PHE A 529 -13.78 -23.48 0.67
N THR A 530 -13.04 -23.90 -0.35
CA THR A 530 -12.40 -25.23 -0.39
C THR A 530 -11.02 -25.26 0.27
N ARG A 531 -10.45 -24.09 0.60
CA ARG A 531 -9.12 -24.00 1.21
C ARG A 531 -9.16 -24.50 2.66
N PRO A 532 -8.13 -25.23 3.12
CA PRO A 532 -8.08 -25.76 4.47
C PRO A 532 -7.88 -24.65 5.51
N SER A 533 -8.24 -24.91 6.78
CA SER A 533 -7.88 -24.02 7.89
C SER A 533 -6.39 -24.05 8.19
N ALA A 534 -5.86 -23.00 8.82
CA ALA A 534 -4.46 -22.96 9.27
C ALA A 534 -4.11 -24.14 10.21
N ARG A 535 -5.04 -24.60 11.08
CA ARG A 535 -4.87 -25.85 11.86
C ARG A 535 -4.71 -27.08 10.98
N THR A 536 -5.50 -27.20 9.93
CA THR A 536 -5.40 -28.35 9.02
C THR A 536 -4.03 -28.35 8.36
N VAL A 537 -3.56 -27.18 7.88
CA VAL A 537 -2.21 -27.03 7.30
C VAL A 537 -1.13 -27.49 8.28
N GLN A 538 -1.08 -26.94 9.51
CA GLN A 538 -0.03 -27.32 10.47
C GLN A 538 -0.05 -28.82 10.79
N ASN A 539 -1.23 -29.45 10.86
CA ASN A 539 -1.33 -30.87 11.17
C ASN A 539 -0.78 -31.74 10.04
N VAL A 540 -1.09 -31.41 8.78
CA VAL A 540 -0.58 -32.14 7.62
C VAL A 540 0.94 -32.01 7.52
N ILE A 541 1.48 -30.80 7.69
CA ILE A 541 2.93 -30.56 7.62
C ILE A 541 3.66 -31.24 8.78
N ARG A 542 3.13 -31.15 10.01
CA ARG A 542 3.71 -31.82 11.18
C ARG A 542 3.76 -33.33 11.01
N ASN A 543 2.67 -33.95 10.54
CA ASN A 543 2.65 -35.39 10.26
C ASN A 543 3.73 -35.77 9.24
N ARG A 544 3.97 -34.91 8.23
CA ARG A 544 5.01 -35.15 7.24
C ARG A 544 6.43 -34.99 7.82
N ALA A 545 6.67 -33.98 8.64
CA ALA A 545 7.95 -33.77 9.31
C ALA A 545 8.32 -34.99 10.17
N THR A 546 7.37 -35.52 10.94
CA THR A 546 7.56 -36.75 11.73
C THR A 546 7.93 -37.96 10.87
N GLN A 547 7.26 -38.14 9.73
CA GLN A 547 7.57 -39.24 8.79
C GLN A 547 8.99 -39.15 8.22
N LEU A 548 9.43 -37.94 7.86
CA LEU A 548 10.78 -37.70 7.34
C LEU A 548 11.85 -37.96 8.41
N ALA A 549 11.62 -37.50 9.64
CA ALA A 549 12.51 -37.75 10.77
C ALA A 549 12.64 -39.26 11.08
N ALA A 550 11.53 -40.00 11.05
CA ALA A 550 11.53 -41.45 11.25
C ALA A 550 12.30 -42.19 10.14
N ALA A 551 12.15 -41.77 8.87
CA ALA A 551 12.86 -42.37 7.75
C ALA A 551 14.38 -42.14 7.81
N ALA A 552 14.82 -40.98 8.30
CA ALA A 552 16.25 -40.65 8.47
C ALA A 552 16.95 -41.44 9.60
N GLN A 553 16.19 -42.04 10.52
CA GLN A 553 16.70 -42.84 11.63
C GLN A 553 16.88 -44.33 11.29
N ILE A 554 16.47 -44.78 10.10
CA ILE A 554 16.67 -46.17 9.64
C ILE A 554 18.10 -46.29 9.10
N PRO A 555 19.00 -47.09 9.72
CA PRO A 555 20.37 -47.24 9.23
C PRO A 555 20.36 -47.86 7.82
N SER A 556 21.15 -47.28 6.92
CA SER A 556 21.50 -47.88 5.63
C SER A 556 22.35 -49.14 5.87
N GLY A 557 21.70 -50.24 6.21
CA GLY A 557 22.37 -51.45 6.66
C GLY A 557 21.57 -52.69 6.36
N TYR A 558 21.42 -53.02 5.07
CA TYR A 558 21.37 -54.41 4.58
C TYR A 558 21.78 -54.41 3.10
N GLY A 559 23.09 -54.27 2.87
CA GLY A 559 23.75 -54.84 1.70
C GLY A 559 24.35 -56.17 2.14
N VAL A 560 23.74 -57.26 1.71
CA VAL A 560 24.34 -58.61 1.70
C VAL A 560 24.58 -58.96 0.24
#